data_AF-H9NAL9-F1
#
_entry.id   AF-H9NAL9-F1
#
_cell.length_a   1.000
_cell.length_b   1.000
_cell.length_c   1.000
_cell.angle_alpha   90.00
_cell.angle_beta   90.00
_cell.angle_gamma   90.00
#
_symmetry.space_group_name_H-M   'P 1'
#
loop_
_entity.id
_entity.type
_entity.pdbx_description
1 polymer ?
#
loop_
_entity_poly.entity_id
_entity_poly.type
_entity_poly.pdbx_seq_one_letter_code
_entity_poly.pdbx_strand_id
1 'polypeptide(L)'
;QYVGMFMVVFAAVIFVFLGSIEGFSTKGQPCTYSTGTCKPALYTALFSTASFLLGAITSLVSGFLGMKIATYANARTTLEARKGVGKAFITAFRSGAVMGFLLSSSGLGVLYITINVFKMYYGDDWEGLFESITGYGLGGSSMALFGRVGGGIYTKAADVGADLVGKVERNIPEDGPRNPAVIADNVGDNVGDIAGMGSDLFGSYAESSCAALVVASI
;
A
#
# COMPACT_ATOMS: atom_id res chain seq x y z
N GLN A 1 -2.58 11.85 -7.24
CA GLN A 1 -2.20 12.30 -8.61
C GLN A 1 -0.70 12.18 -8.84
N TYR A 2 0.15 12.91 -8.09
CA TYR A 2 1.62 12.82 -8.21
C TYR A 2 2.18 11.40 -8.11
N VAL A 3 1.73 10.65 -7.10
CA VAL A 3 2.12 9.24 -6.89
C VAL A 3 1.72 8.35 -8.07
N GLY A 4 0.59 8.63 -8.73
CA GLY A 4 0.16 7.90 -9.93
C GLY A 4 1.01 8.20 -11.16
N MET A 5 1.47 9.45 -11.31
CA MET A 5 2.43 9.80 -12.37
C MET A 5 3.77 9.11 -12.15
N PHE A 6 4.29 9.15 -10.92
CA PHE A 6 5.50 8.42 -10.55
C PHE A 6 5.37 6.92 -10.83
N MET A 7 4.24 6.32 -10.44
CA MET A 7 3.95 4.90 -10.69
C MET A 7 4.06 4.54 -12.17
N VAL A 8 3.47 5.32 -13.08
CA VAL A 8 3.54 5.05 -14.53
C VAL A 8 4.97 5.19 -15.06
N VAL A 9 5.69 6.22 -14.63
CA VAL A 9 7.09 6.42 -15.05
C VAL A 9 7.97 5.28 -14.53
N PHE A 10 7.81 4.89 -13.28
CA PHE A 10 8.61 3.82 -12.68
C PHE A 10 8.28 2.45 -13.28
N ALA A 11 7.02 2.20 -13.62
CA ALA A 11 6.61 1.01 -14.36
C ALA A 11 7.31 0.92 -15.73
N ALA A 12 7.42 2.05 -16.46
CA ALA A 12 8.16 2.09 -17.72
C ALA A 12 9.66 1.80 -17.52
N VAL A 13 10.26 2.32 -16.45
CA VAL A 13 11.65 2.03 -16.09
C VAL A 13 11.86 0.53 -15.80
N ILE A 14 10.96 -0.10 -15.03
CA ILE A 14 11.01 -1.54 -14.75
C ILE A 14 10.98 -2.34 -16.05
N PHE A 15 10.05 -2.03 -16.95
CA PHE A 15 9.93 -2.71 -18.24
C PHE A 15 11.18 -2.56 -19.11
N VAL A 16 11.71 -1.34 -19.23
CA VAL A 16 12.88 -1.07 -20.08
C VAL A 16 14.12 -1.74 -19.51
N PHE A 17 14.35 -1.66 -18.20
CA PHE A 17 15.54 -2.24 -17.58
C PHE A 17 15.51 -3.76 -17.62
N LEU A 18 14.42 -4.40 -17.21
CA LEU A 18 14.29 -5.86 -17.27
C LEU A 18 14.28 -6.37 -18.72
N GLY A 19 13.62 -5.66 -19.64
CA GLY A 19 13.61 -6.02 -21.06
C GLY A 19 14.97 -5.86 -21.75
N SER A 20 15.80 -4.93 -21.27
CA SER A 20 17.13 -4.67 -21.85
C SER A 20 18.17 -5.76 -21.55
N ILE A 21 17.98 -6.57 -20.49
CA ILE A 21 18.92 -7.62 -20.07
C ILE A 21 19.25 -8.56 -21.23
N GLU A 22 18.22 -8.96 -21.99
CA GLU A 22 18.35 -9.86 -23.15
C GLU A 22 18.07 -9.15 -24.48
N GLY A 23 18.24 -7.83 -24.53
CA GLY A 23 18.03 -7.03 -25.74
C GLY A 23 16.63 -7.16 -26.34
N PHE A 24 15.60 -7.28 -25.49
CA PHE A 24 14.20 -7.50 -25.88
C PHE A 24 13.98 -8.78 -26.71
N SER A 25 14.83 -9.81 -26.51
CA SER A 25 14.69 -11.10 -27.18
C SER A 25 13.40 -11.83 -26.77
N THR A 26 12.72 -12.42 -27.77
CA THR A 26 11.50 -13.22 -27.58
C THR A 26 11.79 -14.72 -27.52
N LYS A 27 13.05 -15.13 -27.55
CA LYS A 27 13.45 -16.55 -27.52
C LYS A 27 13.49 -17.06 -26.09
N GLY A 28 13.02 -18.29 -25.88
CA GLY A 28 13.17 -18.98 -24.60
C GLY A 28 14.64 -19.23 -24.28
N GLN A 29 14.98 -19.16 -22.99
CA GLN A 29 16.35 -19.27 -22.49
C GLN A 29 16.47 -20.43 -21.50
N PRO A 30 17.68 -20.97 -21.27
CA PRO A 30 17.88 -21.89 -20.16
C PRO A 30 17.48 -21.20 -18.84
N CYS A 31 16.76 -21.91 -17.98
CA CYS A 31 16.38 -21.40 -16.66
C CYS A 31 17.64 -21.13 -15.82
N THR A 32 17.57 -20.15 -14.90
CA THR A 32 18.72 -19.78 -14.08
C THR A 32 18.96 -20.80 -12.97
N TYR A 33 17.88 -21.36 -12.41
CA TYR A 33 17.96 -22.27 -11.27
C TYR A 33 17.52 -23.71 -11.56
N SER A 34 16.67 -23.93 -12.57
CA SER A 34 16.18 -25.27 -12.96
C SER A 34 16.84 -25.83 -14.22
N THR A 35 16.86 -27.17 -14.37
CA THR A 35 17.30 -27.83 -15.61
C THR A 35 16.17 -27.84 -16.65
N GLY A 36 15.95 -26.70 -17.32
CA GLY A 36 14.89 -26.57 -18.32
C GLY A 36 15.01 -25.33 -19.21
N THR A 37 14.06 -25.18 -20.14
CA THR A 37 13.89 -23.95 -20.94
C THR A 37 12.78 -23.10 -20.32
N CYS A 38 13.14 -21.92 -19.84
CA CYS A 38 12.23 -20.95 -19.25
C CYS A 38 11.66 -19.98 -20.29
N LYS A 39 10.60 -19.27 -19.89
CA LYS A 39 9.98 -18.24 -20.72
C LYS A 39 10.96 -17.08 -20.96
N PRO A 40 10.78 -16.30 -22.05
CA PRO A 40 11.68 -15.20 -22.36
C PRO A 40 11.65 -14.13 -21.26
N ALA A 41 12.82 -13.58 -20.92
CA ALA A 41 12.97 -12.50 -19.94
C ALA A 41 12.08 -11.27 -20.25
N LEU A 42 11.76 -11.03 -21.53
CA LEU A 42 10.83 -9.99 -21.96
C LEU A 42 9.42 -10.15 -21.37
N TYR A 43 8.92 -11.39 -21.26
CA TYR A 43 7.62 -11.64 -20.67
C TYR A 43 7.68 -11.44 -19.16
N THR A 44 8.75 -11.89 -18.50
CA THR A 44 9.01 -11.57 -17.09
C THR A 44 9.05 -10.07 -16.84
N ALA A 45 9.70 -9.28 -17.71
CA ALA A 45 9.66 -7.82 -17.63
C ALA A 45 8.23 -7.26 -17.71
N LEU A 46 7.41 -7.77 -18.63
CA LEU A 46 6.02 -7.35 -18.79
C LEU A 46 5.15 -7.73 -17.58
N PHE A 47 5.26 -8.97 -17.10
CA PHE A 47 4.52 -9.46 -15.95
C PHE A 47 4.97 -8.80 -14.64
N SER A 48 6.27 -8.51 -14.46
CA SER A 48 6.80 -7.71 -13.35
C SER A 48 6.26 -6.28 -13.35
N THR A 49 6.13 -5.69 -14.54
CA THR A 49 5.54 -4.35 -14.67
C THR A 49 4.05 -4.38 -14.34
N ALA A 50 3.33 -5.41 -14.77
CA ALA A 50 1.92 -5.60 -14.45
C ALA A 50 1.69 -5.86 -12.96
N SER A 51 2.50 -6.71 -12.33
CA SER A 51 2.42 -6.99 -10.89
C SER A 51 2.76 -5.76 -10.07
N PHE A 52 3.75 -4.96 -10.49
CA PHE A 52 4.06 -3.65 -9.91
C PHE A 52 2.86 -2.70 -9.92
N LEU A 53 2.19 -2.55 -11.06
CA LEU A 53 1.00 -1.71 -11.16
C LEU A 53 -0.14 -2.23 -10.28
N LEU A 54 -0.35 -3.56 -10.23
CA LEU A 54 -1.35 -4.17 -9.37
C LEU A 54 -1.06 -3.92 -7.88
N GLY A 55 0.19 -4.08 -7.45
CA GLY A 55 0.61 -3.81 -6.07
C GLY A 55 0.46 -2.34 -5.71
N ALA A 56 0.85 -1.45 -6.60
CA ALA A 56 0.72 -0.01 -6.42
C ALA A 56 -0.75 0.43 -6.30
N ILE A 57 -1.63 -0.04 -7.20
CA ILE A 57 -3.08 0.25 -7.13
C ILE A 57 -3.68 -0.31 -5.84
N THR A 58 -3.33 -1.54 -5.46
CA THR A 58 -3.85 -2.18 -4.24
C THR A 58 -3.39 -1.44 -2.97
N SER A 59 -2.17 -0.90 -2.96
CA SER A 59 -1.66 -0.07 -1.87
C SER A 59 -2.41 1.26 -1.75
N LEU A 60 -2.71 1.92 -2.87
CA LEU A 60 -3.51 3.15 -2.87
C LEU A 60 -4.96 2.90 -2.43
N VAL A 61 -5.56 1.80 -2.88
CA VAL A 61 -6.92 1.40 -2.46
C VAL A 61 -6.94 1.07 -0.96
N SER A 62 -5.93 0.38 -0.45
CA SER A 62 -5.79 0.06 0.98
C SER A 62 -5.81 1.32 1.85
N GLY A 63 -4.96 2.30 1.53
CA GLY A 63 -4.94 3.58 2.25
C GLY A 63 -6.25 4.36 2.14
N PHE A 64 -6.86 4.37 0.96
CA PHE A 64 -8.13 5.08 0.73
C PHE A 64 -9.31 4.45 1.48
N LEU A 65 -9.44 3.13 1.47
CA LEU A 65 -10.49 2.42 2.20
C LEU A 65 -10.36 2.63 3.71
N GLY A 66 -9.13 2.58 4.23
CA GLY A 66 -8.83 2.93 5.62
C GLY A 66 -9.30 4.34 5.97
N MET A 67 -8.92 5.33 5.15
CA MET A 67 -9.35 6.73 5.34
C MET A 67 -10.88 6.87 5.32
N LYS A 68 -11.57 6.16 4.41
CA LYS A 68 -13.04 6.21 4.30
C LYS A 68 -13.74 5.68 5.54
N ILE A 69 -13.27 4.57 6.12
CA ILE A 69 -13.88 4.05 7.34
C ILE A 69 -13.55 4.93 8.56
N ALA A 70 -12.34 5.46 8.66
CA ALA A 70 -11.93 6.33 9.77
C ALA A 70 -12.71 7.66 9.78
N THR A 71 -12.80 8.35 8.63
CA THR A 71 -13.58 9.59 8.47
C THR A 71 -15.10 9.40 8.63
N TYR A 72 -15.59 8.17 8.49
CA TYR A 72 -16.99 7.83 8.74
C TYR A 72 -17.26 7.49 10.22
N ALA A 73 -16.27 6.89 10.90
CA ALA A 73 -16.40 6.41 12.25
C ALA A 73 -16.06 7.45 13.32
N ASN A 74 -15.21 8.44 13.03
CA ASN A 74 -14.75 9.45 14.00
C ASN A 74 -15.91 10.14 14.76
N ALA A 75 -16.86 10.76 14.05
CA ALA A 75 -18.00 11.43 14.66
C ALA A 75 -18.95 10.46 15.37
N ARG A 76 -19.06 9.22 14.90
CA ARG A 76 -19.88 8.18 15.54
C ARG A 76 -19.30 7.75 16.88
N THR A 77 -17.98 7.64 16.95
CA THR A 77 -17.26 7.37 18.18
C THR A 77 -17.50 8.49 19.19
N THR A 78 -17.45 9.76 18.76
CA THR A 78 -17.78 10.92 19.62
C THR A 78 -19.23 10.87 20.12
N LEU A 79 -20.20 10.52 19.27
CA LEU A 79 -21.60 10.41 19.68
C LEU A 79 -21.83 9.26 20.68
N GLU A 80 -21.16 8.13 20.49
CA GLU A 80 -21.25 6.98 21.41
C GLU A 80 -20.51 7.23 22.74
N ALA A 81 -19.52 8.12 22.78
CA ALA A 81 -18.84 8.52 24.01
C ALA A 81 -19.80 9.16 25.03
N ARG A 82 -20.93 9.74 24.57
CA ARG A 82 -22.01 10.23 25.44
C ARG A 82 -22.66 9.13 26.29
N LYS A 83 -22.54 7.87 25.88
CA LYS A 83 -23.10 6.69 26.57
C LYS A 83 -22.04 5.94 27.39
N GLY A 84 -20.84 6.51 27.52
CA GLY A 84 -19.72 5.93 28.27
C GLY A 84 -18.65 5.31 27.39
N VAL A 85 -17.48 5.08 27.99
CA VAL A 85 -16.24 4.67 27.32
C VAL A 85 -16.41 3.33 26.59
N GLY A 86 -17.12 2.36 27.16
CA GLY A 86 -17.30 1.05 26.55
C GLY A 86 -18.02 1.10 25.20
N LYS A 87 -19.01 1.99 25.02
CA LYS A 87 -19.72 2.13 23.74
C LYS A 87 -18.87 2.82 22.68
N ALA A 88 -18.15 3.88 23.05
CA ALA A 88 -17.19 4.53 22.17
C ALA A 88 -16.09 3.56 21.70
N PHE A 89 -15.51 2.79 22.63
CA PHE A 89 -14.47 1.82 22.33
C PHE A 89 -14.94 0.78 21.31
N ILE A 90 -16.14 0.20 21.49
CA ILE A 90 -16.65 -0.80 20.55
C ILE A 90 -16.85 -0.21 19.15
N THR A 91 -17.32 1.02 19.02
CA THR A 91 -17.48 1.69 17.72
C THR A 91 -16.13 1.93 17.04
N ALA A 92 -15.15 2.44 17.79
CA ALA A 92 -13.79 2.65 17.28
C ALA A 92 -13.12 1.33 16.88
N PHE A 93 -13.15 0.33 17.76
CA PHE A 93 -12.53 -0.98 17.53
C PHE A 93 -13.16 -1.71 16.34
N ARG A 94 -14.49 -1.72 16.22
CA ARG A 94 -15.17 -2.31 15.06
C ARG A 94 -14.80 -1.61 13.75
N SER A 95 -14.64 -0.29 13.78
CA SER A 95 -14.23 0.48 12.60
C SER A 95 -12.79 0.17 12.20
N GLY A 96 -11.88 0.05 13.18
CA GLY A 96 -10.51 -0.42 12.95
C GLY A 96 -10.46 -1.86 12.41
N ALA A 97 -11.32 -2.75 12.92
CA ALA A 97 -11.43 -4.11 12.42
C ALA A 97 -11.88 -4.15 10.94
N VAL A 98 -12.82 -3.28 10.54
CA VAL A 98 -13.23 -3.16 9.13
C VAL A 98 -12.03 -2.82 8.24
N MET A 99 -11.18 -1.87 8.64
CA MET A 99 -9.94 -1.58 7.92
C MET A 99 -9.04 -2.83 7.86
N GLY A 100 -8.74 -3.45 9.00
CA GLY A 100 -7.83 -4.60 9.06
C GLY A 100 -8.28 -5.80 8.20
N PHE A 101 -9.56 -6.18 8.30
CA PHE A 101 -10.10 -7.29 7.51
C PHE A 101 -10.20 -6.97 6.03
N LEU A 102 -10.56 -5.74 5.64
CA LEU A 102 -10.58 -5.34 4.24
C LEU A 102 -9.18 -5.40 3.64
N LEU A 103 -8.18 -4.80 4.29
CA LEU A 103 -6.80 -4.78 3.80
C LEU A 103 -6.20 -6.18 3.69
N SER A 104 -6.39 -7.02 4.70
CA SER A 104 -5.88 -8.39 4.70
C SER A 104 -6.56 -9.26 3.64
N SER A 105 -7.89 -9.21 3.55
CA SER A 105 -8.64 -10.01 2.57
C SER A 105 -8.43 -9.54 1.13
N SER A 106 -8.38 -8.22 0.88
CA SER A 106 -8.12 -7.69 -0.45
C SER A 106 -6.69 -7.94 -0.89
N GLY A 107 -5.72 -7.77 0.01
CA GLY A 107 -4.31 -8.03 -0.28
C GLY A 107 -4.05 -9.49 -0.66
N LEU A 108 -4.64 -10.43 0.09
CA LEU A 108 -4.57 -11.85 -0.21
C LEU A 108 -5.35 -12.23 -1.47
N GLY A 109 -6.56 -11.68 -1.64
CA GLY A 109 -7.40 -11.95 -2.80
C GLY A 109 -6.74 -11.53 -4.11
N VAL A 110 -6.17 -10.31 -4.16
CA VAL A 110 -5.45 -9.81 -5.34
C VAL A 110 -4.20 -10.63 -5.62
N LEU A 111 -3.42 -10.97 -4.59
CA LEU A 111 -2.22 -11.80 -4.76
C LEU A 111 -2.57 -13.19 -5.32
N TYR A 112 -3.59 -13.84 -4.74
CA TYR A 112 -4.06 -15.15 -5.19
C TYR A 112 -4.55 -15.12 -6.64
N ILE A 113 -5.37 -14.13 -7.01
CA ILE A 113 -5.84 -13.98 -8.39
C ILE A 113 -4.66 -13.76 -9.34
N THR A 114 -3.70 -12.92 -8.96
CA THR A 114 -2.51 -12.62 -9.79
C THR A 114 -1.68 -13.87 -10.02
N ILE A 115 -1.42 -14.68 -8.99
CA ILE A 115 -0.73 -15.98 -9.10
C ILE A 115 -1.44 -16.89 -10.12
N ASN A 116 -2.76 -17.05 -9.99
CA ASN A 116 -3.52 -17.95 -10.86
C ASN A 116 -3.55 -17.46 -12.32
N VAL A 117 -3.67 -16.15 -12.55
CA VAL A 117 -3.65 -15.56 -13.90
C VAL A 117 -2.28 -15.73 -14.53
N PHE A 118 -1.20 -15.46 -13.79
CA PHE A 118 0.17 -15.61 -14.31
C PHE A 118 0.49 -17.07 -14.58
N LYS A 119 -0.02 -17.99 -13.75
CA LYS A 119 0.14 -19.44 -13.93
C LYS A 119 -0.39 -19.94 -15.27
N MET A 120 -1.47 -19.34 -15.80
CA MET A 120 -1.99 -19.71 -17.12
C MET A 120 -0.97 -19.46 -18.25
N TYR A 121 -0.07 -18.49 -18.09
CA TYR A 121 0.96 -18.17 -19.08
C TYR A 121 2.27 -18.94 -18.83
N TYR A 122 2.73 -18.97 -17.59
CA TYR A 122 4.02 -19.56 -17.22
C TYR A 122 3.99 -21.09 -17.19
N GLY A 123 2.84 -21.72 -16.90
CA GLY A 123 2.70 -23.18 -16.88
C GLY A 123 3.61 -23.82 -15.83
N ASP A 124 4.64 -24.55 -16.29
CA ASP A 124 5.62 -25.25 -15.46
C ASP A 124 6.86 -24.40 -15.12
N ASP A 125 6.94 -23.16 -15.61
CA ASP A 125 7.99 -22.19 -15.26
C ASP A 125 7.60 -21.42 -13.98
N TRP A 126 7.81 -22.06 -12.82
CA TRP A 126 7.45 -21.49 -11.52
C TRP A 126 8.44 -20.39 -11.10
N GLU A 127 9.70 -20.51 -11.52
CA GLU A 127 10.77 -19.54 -11.31
C GLU A 127 10.37 -18.17 -11.88
N GLY A 128 10.09 -18.09 -13.18
CA GLY A 128 9.68 -16.84 -13.84
C GLY A 128 8.33 -16.31 -13.35
N LEU A 129 7.43 -17.21 -12.93
CA LEU A 129 6.14 -16.83 -12.34
C LEU A 129 6.32 -16.07 -11.02
N PHE A 130 7.07 -16.63 -10.07
CA PHE A 130 7.21 -15.99 -8.76
C PHE A 130 8.21 -14.83 -8.80
N GLU A 131 9.22 -14.88 -9.67
CA GLU A 131 10.07 -13.72 -9.97
C GLU A 131 9.23 -12.54 -10.47
N SER A 132 8.31 -12.76 -11.42
CA SER A 132 7.44 -11.69 -11.91
C SER A 132 6.44 -11.17 -10.86
N ILE A 133 6.04 -12.00 -9.90
CA ILE A 133 5.15 -11.60 -8.81
C ILE A 133 5.85 -10.70 -7.79
N THR A 134 7.17 -10.72 -7.67
CA THR A 134 7.92 -9.80 -6.76
C THR A 134 7.60 -8.34 -6.99
N GLY A 135 7.26 -7.96 -8.23
CA GLY A 135 6.82 -6.62 -8.57
C GLY A 135 5.61 -6.16 -7.73
N TYR A 136 4.74 -7.08 -7.29
CA TYR A 136 3.61 -6.77 -6.41
C TYR A 136 4.03 -6.14 -5.08
N GLY A 137 5.04 -6.72 -4.42
CA GLY A 137 5.62 -6.14 -3.20
C GLY A 137 6.28 -4.79 -3.46
N LEU A 138 7.10 -4.72 -4.51
CA LEU A 138 7.77 -3.48 -4.94
C LEU A 138 6.78 -2.34 -5.18
N GLY A 139 5.68 -2.60 -5.89
CA GLY A 139 4.63 -1.63 -6.15
C GLY A 139 3.94 -1.19 -4.87
N GLY A 140 3.65 -2.13 -3.98
CA GLY A 140 3.00 -1.86 -2.70
C GLY A 140 3.77 -0.88 -1.83
N SER A 141 5.05 -1.17 -1.59
CA SER A 141 5.93 -0.35 -0.75
C SER A 141 6.35 0.95 -1.40
N SER A 142 6.51 0.97 -2.73
CA SER A 142 6.80 2.22 -3.45
C SER A 142 5.71 3.26 -3.22
N MET A 143 4.43 2.86 -3.29
CA MET A 143 3.32 3.79 -3.02
C MET A 143 3.20 4.11 -1.53
N ALA A 144 3.46 3.12 -0.66
CA ALA A 144 3.42 3.30 0.78
C ALA A 144 4.44 4.35 1.27
N LEU A 145 5.65 4.36 0.67
CA LEU A 145 6.68 5.35 0.97
C LEU A 145 6.16 6.78 0.81
N PHE A 146 5.57 7.10 -0.35
CA PHE A 146 5.01 8.43 -0.58
C PHE A 146 3.79 8.72 0.29
N GLY A 147 2.95 7.72 0.55
CA GLY A 147 1.79 7.85 1.43
C GLY A 147 2.19 8.22 2.87
N ARG A 148 3.16 7.49 3.43
CA ARG A 148 3.70 7.77 4.77
C ARG A 148 4.42 9.10 4.85
N VAL A 149 5.32 9.39 3.92
CA VAL A 149 6.09 10.63 3.95
C VAL A 149 5.18 11.84 3.73
N GLY A 150 4.34 11.80 2.68
CA GLY A 150 3.43 12.89 2.36
C GLY A 150 2.38 13.12 3.46
N GLY A 151 1.74 12.05 3.93
CA GLY A 151 0.77 12.14 5.02
C GLY A 151 1.39 12.51 6.36
N GLY A 152 2.59 11.97 6.65
CA GLY A 152 3.36 12.28 7.86
C GLY A 152 3.77 13.75 7.95
N ILE A 153 4.25 14.33 6.84
CA ILE A 153 4.56 15.76 6.77
C ILE A 153 3.29 16.58 6.99
N TYR A 154 2.18 16.22 6.32
CA TYR A 154 0.92 16.94 6.46
C TYR A 154 0.41 16.94 7.90
N THR A 155 0.35 15.76 8.53
CA THR A 155 -0.19 15.63 9.90
C THR A 155 0.71 16.32 10.92
N LYS A 156 2.03 16.10 10.88
CA LYS A 156 2.93 16.65 11.90
C LYS A 156 3.17 18.14 11.77
N ALA A 157 3.09 18.70 10.57
CA ALA A 157 3.11 20.15 10.42
C ALA A 157 1.88 20.82 11.06
N ALA A 158 0.71 20.21 10.94
CA ALA A 158 -0.53 20.72 11.52
C ALA A 158 -0.58 20.52 13.05
N ASP A 159 -0.31 19.31 13.52
CA ASP A 159 -0.26 18.90 14.93
C ASP A 159 0.66 19.83 15.75
N VAL A 160 1.94 19.92 15.37
CA VAL A 160 2.91 20.77 16.09
C VAL A 160 2.52 22.25 16.07
N GLY A 161 1.99 22.75 14.94
CA GLY A 161 1.54 24.14 14.83
C GLY A 161 0.30 24.44 15.68
N ALA A 162 -0.66 23.52 15.70
CA ALA A 162 -1.89 23.64 16.48
C ALA A 162 -1.58 23.63 17.98
N ASP A 163 -0.77 22.68 18.42
CA ASP A 163 -0.48 22.47 19.83
C ASP A 163 0.40 23.56 20.44
N LEU A 164 1.45 23.99 19.75
CA LEU A 164 2.34 25.03 20.28
C LEU A 164 1.61 26.36 20.47
N VAL A 165 0.94 26.85 19.42
CA VAL A 165 0.25 28.15 19.51
C VAL A 165 -0.98 28.05 20.40
N GLY A 166 -1.74 26.95 20.30
CA GLY A 166 -2.96 26.75 21.08
C GLY A 166 -2.68 26.58 22.57
N LYS A 167 -1.96 25.52 22.93
CA LYS A 167 -1.78 25.10 24.32
C LYS A 167 -0.72 25.91 25.04
N VAL A 168 0.42 26.17 24.39
CA VAL A 168 1.59 26.79 25.04
C VAL A 168 1.51 28.31 25.04
N GLU A 169 1.18 28.93 23.90
CA GLU A 169 1.19 30.40 23.79
C GLU A 169 -0.13 31.05 24.20
N ARG A 170 -1.26 30.48 23.78
CA ARG A 170 -2.58 31.10 23.92
C ARG A 170 -3.43 30.52 25.05
N ASN A 171 -2.96 29.48 25.74
CA ASN A 171 -3.66 28.79 26.82
C ASN A 171 -5.12 28.41 26.44
N ILE A 172 -5.34 28.03 25.18
CA ILE A 172 -6.62 27.46 24.74
C ILE A 172 -6.54 25.93 24.79
N PRO A 173 -7.67 25.24 25.02
CA PRO A 173 -7.70 23.78 24.98
C PRO A 173 -7.22 23.24 23.63
N GLU A 174 -6.61 22.05 23.67
CA GLU A 174 -6.36 21.20 22.51
C GLU A 174 -7.65 20.96 21.72
N ASP A 175 -7.53 20.87 20.38
CA ASP A 175 -8.67 20.81 19.45
C ASP A 175 -9.67 21.98 19.58
N GLY A 176 -9.24 23.10 20.16
CA GLY A 176 -10.09 24.26 20.32
C GLY A 176 -10.57 24.80 18.96
N PRO A 177 -11.88 25.00 18.73
CA PRO A 177 -12.42 25.40 17.42
C PRO A 177 -11.99 26.81 16.97
N ARG A 178 -11.32 27.55 17.85
CA ARG A 178 -10.73 28.88 17.57
C ARG A 178 -9.35 28.78 16.94
N ASN A 179 -8.70 27.62 17.02
CA ASN A 179 -7.38 27.40 16.45
C ASN A 179 -7.54 27.01 14.97
N PRO A 180 -7.00 27.81 14.03
CA PRO A 180 -7.18 27.56 12.61
C PRO A 180 -6.51 26.27 12.11
N ALA A 181 -5.56 25.71 12.86
CA ALA A 181 -4.83 24.50 12.48
C ALA A 181 -5.57 23.19 12.79
N VAL A 182 -6.60 23.21 13.66
CA VAL A 182 -7.27 22.00 14.18
C VAL A 182 -7.95 21.16 13.10
N ILE A 183 -8.47 21.80 12.04
CA ILE A 183 -9.03 21.05 10.91
C ILE A 183 -7.92 20.31 10.15
N ALA A 184 -6.76 20.94 9.94
CA ALA A 184 -5.65 20.29 9.26
C ALA A 184 -5.06 19.16 10.10
N ASP A 185 -5.04 19.32 11.43
CA ASP A 185 -4.60 18.31 12.38
C ASP A 185 -5.46 17.04 12.31
N ASN A 186 -6.77 17.19 12.52
CA ASN A 186 -7.73 16.08 12.44
C ASN A 186 -7.82 15.45 11.02
N VAL A 187 -7.58 16.22 9.96
CA VAL A 187 -7.43 15.66 8.60
C VAL A 187 -6.14 14.85 8.52
N GLY A 188 -5.05 15.34 9.13
CA GLY A 188 -3.76 14.69 9.23
C GLY A 188 -3.84 13.28 9.79
N ASP A 189 -4.59 13.05 10.86
CA ASP A 189 -4.80 11.72 11.43
C ASP A 189 -5.30 10.71 10.40
N ASN A 190 -6.21 11.14 9.52
CA ASN A 190 -6.80 10.25 8.52
C ASN A 190 -5.88 10.06 7.30
N VAL A 191 -5.07 11.07 6.96
CA VAL A 191 -4.20 11.07 5.78
C VAL A 191 -2.84 10.42 6.06
N GLY A 192 -2.22 10.69 7.20
CA GLY A 192 -0.97 10.09 7.63
C GLY A 192 -1.21 8.79 8.36
N ASP A 193 -1.82 8.90 9.54
CA ASP A 193 -1.86 7.80 10.50
C ASP A 193 -2.76 6.66 10.05
N ILE A 194 -3.80 6.93 9.25
CA ILE A 194 -4.65 5.88 8.67
C ILE A 194 -4.23 5.52 7.25
N ALA A 195 -4.28 6.45 6.30
CA ALA A 195 -4.04 6.10 4.89
C ALA A 195 -2.58 5.65 4.66
N GLY A 196 -1.60 6.39 5.20
CA GLY A 196 -0.18 6.03 5.12
C GLY A 196 0.13 4.70 5.82
N MET A 197 -0.41 4.48 7.02
CA MET A 197 -0.24 3.21 7.74
C MET A 197 -0.87 2.03 6.99
N GLY A 198 -2.06 2.21 6.43
CA GLY A 198 -2.75 1.17 5.67
C GLY A 198 -1.96 0.70 4.45
N SER A 199 -1.40 1.63 3.69
CA SER A 199 -0.51 1.32 2.56
C SER A 199 0.79 0.64 3.01
N ASP A 200 1.35 1.05 4.14
CA ASP A 200 2.60 0.50 4.67
C ASP A 200 2.47 -0.96 5.15
N LEU A 201 1.41 -1.26 5.90
CA LEU A 201 1.13 -2.63 6.34
C LEU A 201 0.83 -3.55 5.15
N PHE A 202 0.16 -3.01 4.11
CA PHE A 202 -0.02 -3.73 2.86
C PHE A 202 1.32 -4.04 2.18
N GLY A 203 2.23 -3.07 2.07
CA GLY A 203 3.57 -3.28 1.51
C GLY A 203 4.34 -4.37 2.26
N SER A 204 4.32 -4.30 3.60
CA SER A 204 4.94 -5.31 4.47
C SER A 204 4.38 -6.72 4.23
N TYR A 205 3.05 -6.84 4.10
CA TYR A 205 2.38 -8.11 3.78
C TYR A 205 2.78 -8.63 2.38
N ALA A 206 2.75 -7.76 1.38
CA ALA A 206 3.02 -8.11 0.00
C ALA A 206 4.48 -8.57 -0.19
N GLU A 207 5.45 -7.81 0.34
CA GLU A 207 6.88 -8.15 0.27
C GLU A 207 7.19 -9.45 1.00
N SER A 208 6.69 -9.62 2.23
CA SER A 208 6.94 -10.85 3.01
C SER A 208 6.41 -12.08 2.28
N SER A 209 5.21 -11.97 1.68
CA SER A 209 4.61 -13.05 0.90
C SER A 209 5.41 -13.32 -0.38
N CYS A 210 5.76 -12.29 -1.13
CA CYS A 210 6.52 -12.45 -2.38
C CYS A 210 7.93 -13.03 -2.14
N ALA A 211 8.62 -12.60 -1.08
CA ALA A 211 9.93 -13.11 -0.72
C ALA A 211 9.88 -14.62 -0.42
N ALA A 212 8.88 -15.06 0.35
CA ALA A 212 8.68 -16.48 0.62
C ALA A 212 8.38 -17.28 -0.66
N LEU A 213 7.56 -16.72 -1.55
CA LEU A 213 7.17 -17.36 -2.80
C LEU A 213 8.34 -17.54 -3.78
N VAL A 214 9.21 -16.53 -3.93
CA VAL A 214 10.40 -16.64 -4.80
C VAL A 214 11.35 -17.71 -4.29
N VAL A 215 11.65 -17.71 -2.99
CA VAL A 215 12.55 -18.72 -2.42
C VAL A 215 11.96 -20.13 -2.56
N ALA A 216 10.65 -20.28 -2.41
CA ALA A 216 9.97 -21.57 -2.61
C ALA A 216 9.86 -22.01 -4.08
N SER A 217 10.14 -21.12 -5.03
CA SER A 217 10.08 -21.39 -6.48
C SER A 217 11.38 -21.92 -7.08
N ILE A 218 12.47 -21.78 -6.32
CA ILE A 218 13.83 -22.25 -6.63
C ILE A 218 13.99 -23.66 -6.06
#